data_AF-A0A7X7TL21-F1
#
_entry.id   AF-A0A7X7TL21-F1
#
_cell.length_a   1.000
_cell.length_b   1.000
_cell.length_c   1.000
_cell.angle_alpha   90.00
_cell.angle_beta   90.00
_cell.angle_gamma   90.00
#
_symmetry.space_group_name_H-M   'P 1'
#
loop_
_entity.id
_entity.type
_entity.pdbx_description
1 polymer ?
#
loop_
_entity_poly.entity_id
_entity_poly.type
_entity_poly.pdbx_seq_one_letter_code
_entity_poly.pdbx_strand_id
1 'polypeptide(L)'
;MQELAIKIHGVEFSYGAHNVLFGVNLEVAPGSFFGIIGPNAAGKSTLLKTIDATLKPTKGVVYFKGEDLTRLSRRDLARQMAVVPQETEVNFPFSVMEVVMMGRHPHLGRFEQESEHDYEIVRSAMEKANCWHLKDRSILELSGGERQRVILARALAQEPSIILLDEPVAHLDLSAQLEVLTLLQEMNRKHGITVIAILHDLNLAAQFCEQLIMLHQGKIFAAGLPEKVLTAENIKAVYQTEVLVIRHPITGAPQIVVLPSTDERKEDTDALHIHLICGGGVGGGLMGHLNRQGYKITVGVVNIQDTDWEVARSLGLRVVEEKPFSSISQEKYEENLQLAMKADVVFLLEIPFGRGNLPNVQILEPLLAFGKLCYLIDPDHLTERDYTGGEASRLVGQLQEKGLLFLPDQLDVLRTVQNLRKVKNGDKAALG
;
A
#
# COMPACT_ATOMS: atom_id res chain seq x y z
N MET A 1 23.07 -0.03 -25.57
CA MET A 1 22.49 0.68 -24.41
C MET A 1 21.02 0.88 -24.73
N GLN A 2 20.11 0.49 -23.84
CA GLN A 2 18.69 0.82 -24.01
C GLN A 2 18.55 2.35 -24.01
N GLU A 3 17.81 2.87 -24.98
CA GLU A 3 17.47 4.28 -25.06
C GLU A 3 16.48 4.60 -23.93
N LEU A 4 16.79 5.59 -23.08
CA LEU A 4 15.95 5.99 -21.95
C LEU A 4 15.00 7.12 -22.38
N ALA A 5 13.76 7.10 -21.91
CA ALA A 5 12.83 8.21 -22.14
C ALA A 5 13.29 9.45 -21.37
N ILE A 6 13.61 9.30 -20.08
CA ILE A 6 14.17 10.35 -19.23
C ILE A 6 15.37 9.81 -18.48
N LYS A 7 16.44 10.62 -18.41
CA LYS A 7 17.58 10.39 -17.52
C LYS A 7 17.92 11.66 -16.77
N ILE A 8 17.93 11.59 -15.44
CA ILE A 8 18.28 12.68 -14.54
C ILE A 8 19.62 12.32 -13.88
N HIS A 9 20.58 13.24 -13.93
CA HIS A 9 21.89 13.05 -13.34
C HIS A 9 22.25 14.19 -12.38
N GLY A 10 22.26 13.88 -11.09
CA GLY A 10 22.69 14.78 -10.01
C GLY A 10 21.89 16.07 -9.90
N VAL A 11 20.58 16.03 -10.16
CA VAL A 11 19.75 17.25 -10.18
C VAL A 11 19.56 17.82 -8.77
N GLU A 12 19.97 19.08 -8.61
CA GLU A 12 19.66 19.94 -7.46
C GLU A 12 18.78 21.10 -7.91
N PHE A 13 17.84 21.52 -7.06
CA PHE A 13 16.98 22.67 -7.34
C PHE A 13 16.67 23.45 -6.06
N SER A 14 16.61 24.77 -6.18
CA SER A 14 16.30 25.70 -5.09
C SER A 14 15.37 26.83 -5.53
N TYR A 15 14.37 27.16 -4.72
CA TYR A 15 13.61 28.41 -4.85
C TYR A 15 14.31 29.50 -4.01
N GLY A 16 15.08 30.35 -4.67
CA GLY A 16 15.93 31.33 -3.96
C GLY A 16 16.93 30.61 -3.05
N ALA A 17 16.88 30.87 -1.75
CA ALA A 17 17.73 30.22 -0.76
C ALA A 17 17.20 28.85 -0.27
N HIS A 18 15.97 28.47 -0.63
CA HIS A 18 15.35 27.24 -0.15
C HIS A 18 15.63 26.07 -1.10
N ASN A 19 16.54 25.17 -0.71
CA ASN A 19 16.83 23.94 -1.46
C ASN A 19 15.66 22.95 -1.36
N VAL A 20 15.26 22.39 -2.50
CA VAL A 20 14.13 21.45 -2.62
C VAL A 20 14.57 20.09 -3.13
N LEU A 21 15.51 20.03 -4.08
CA LEU A 21 16.05 18.76 -4.59
C LEU A 21 17.55 18.67 -4.31
N PHE A 22 18.02 17.50 -3.91
CA PHE A 22 19.40 17.27 -3.46
C PHE A 22 20.06 16.10 -4.21
N GLY A 23 20.51 16.34 -5.44
CA GLY A 23 21.32 15.38 -6.20
C GLY A 23 20.53 14.16 -6.69
N VAL A 24 19.33 14.39 -7.24
CA VAL A 24 18.44 13.33 -7.72
C VAL A 24 19.02 12.64 -8.95
N ASN A 25 19.04 11.31 -8.95
CA ASN A 25 19.41 10.47 -10.10
C ASN A 25 18.25 9.54 -10.42
N LEU A 26 17.78 9.56 -11.67
CA LEU A 26 16.59 8.82 -12.09
C LEU A 26 16.73 8.37 -13.54
N GLU A 27 16.31 7.14 -13.84
CA GLU A 27 16.23 6.63 -15.20
C GLU A 27 14.82 6.07 -15.44
N VAL A 28 14.18 6.50 -16.52
CA VAL A 28 12.83 6.06 -16.91
C VAL A 28 12.90 5.43 -18.29
N ALA A 29 12.46 4.17 -18.37
CA ALA A 29 12.44 3.42 -19.63
C ALA A 29 11.30 3.91 -20.54
N PRO A 30 11.47 3.89 -21.88
CA PRO A 30 10.39 4.16 -22.81
C PRO A 30 9.22 3.20 -22.62
N GLY A 31 8.00 3.72 -22.74
CA GLY A 31 6.78 2.93 -22.61
C GLY A 31 6.52 2.39 -21.20
N SER A 32 7.24 2.85 -20.18
CA SER A 32 6.94 2.47 -18.78
C SER A 32 5.89 3.38 -18.15
N PHE A 33 5.13 2.81 -17.22
CA PHE A 33 4.29 3.58 -16.30
C PHE A 33 5.06 3.77 -14.98
N PHE A 34 5.61 4.96 -14.81
CA PHE A 34 6.49 5.32 -13.71
C PHE A 34 5.78 6.21 -12.67
N GLY A 35 5.85 5.81 -11.41
CA GLY A 35 5.22 6.54 -10.30
C GLY A 35 6.22 7.30 -9.43
N ILE A 36 5.87 8.52 -9.04
CA ILE A 36 6.59 9.32 -8.06
C ILE A 36 5.69 9.45 -6.83
N ILE A 37 6.10 8.82 -5.73
CA ILE A 37 5.40 8.87 -4.44
C ILE A 37 6.27 9.59 -3.40
N GLY A 38 5.67 9.96 -2.29
CA GLY A 38 6.33 10.63 -1.16
C GLY A 38 5.36 11.57 -0.43
N PRO A 39 5.69 12.02 0.79
CA PRO A 39 4.86 12.92 1.55
C PRO A 39 4.77 14.30 0.90
N ASN A 40 3.89 15.14 1.43
CA ASN A 40 3.80 16.55 1.03
C ASN A 40 5.15 17.25 1.25
N ALA A 41 5.44 18.23 0.40
CA ALA A 41 6.71 18.96 0.39
C ALA A 41 7.99 18.11 0.17
N ALA A 42 7.88 16.83 -0.24
CA ALA A 42 9.06 16.02 -0.57
C ALA A 42 9.83 16.48 -1.82
N GLY A 43 9.24 17.36 -2.63
CA GLY A 43 9.84 17.87 -3.88
C GLY A 43 9.29 17.22 -5.16
N LYS A 44 8.22 16.42 -5.10
CA LYS A 44 7.65 15.67 -6.24
C LYS A 44 7.30 16.56 -7.44
N SER A 45 6.44 17.56 -7.24
CA SER A 45 6.05 18.50 -8.31
C SER A 45 7.23 19.35 -8.79
N THR A 46 8.22 19.62 -7.93
CA THR A 46 9.45 20.31 -8.35
C THR A 46 10.29 19.42 -9.26
N LEU A 47 10.43 18.13 -8.94
CA LEU A 47 11.08 17.16 -9.80
C LEU A 47 10.36 17.05 -11.14
N LEU A 48 9.03 16.93 -11.15
CA LEU A 48 8.25 16.89 -12.40
C LEU A 48 8.44 18.16 -13.24
N LYS A 49 8.45 19.34 -12.61
CA LYS A 49 8.74 20.63 -13.27
C LYS A 49 10.19 20.79 -13.75
N THR A 50 11.12 20.01 -13.23
CA THR A 50 12.48 19.93 -13.82
C THR A 50 12.52 19.01 -15.03
N ILE A 51 11.66 17.98 -15.07
CA ILE A 51 11.52 17.06 -16.21
C ILE A 51 10.82 17.76 -17.37
N ASP A 52 9.82 18.61 -17.11
CA ASP A 52 9.09 19.36 -18.15
C ASP A 52 9.80 20.64 -18.64
N ALA A 53 11.01 20.91 -18.11
CA ALA A 53 11.82 22.10 -18.37
C ALA A 53 11.17 23.44 -17.96
N THR A 54 10.09 23.45 -17.17
CA THR A 54 9.54 24.66 -16.55
C THR A 54 10.54 25.25 -15.55
N LEU A 55 11.23 24.38 -14.81
CA LEU A 55 12.27 24.74 -13.86
C LEU A 55 13.63 24.25 -14.34
N LYS A 56 14.58 25.17 -14.47
CA LYS A 56 15.97 24.82 -14.76
C LYS A 56 16.65 24.36 -13.47
N PRO A 57 17.27 23.16 -13.44
CA PRO A 57 18.01 22.71 -12.26
C PRO A 57 19.18 23.64 -11.95
N THR A 58 19.48 23.83 -10.66
CA THR A 58 20.62 24.64 -10.21
C THR A 58 21.94 23.93 -10.45
N LYS A 59 21.94 22.59 -10.36
CA LYS A 59 23.03 21.69 -10.76
C LYS A 59 22.45 20.41 -11.34
N GLY A 60 23.29 19.67 -12.05
CA GLY A 60 22.90 18.44 -12.72
C GLY A 60 22.24 18.72 -14.07
N VAL A 61 21.78 17.65 -14.70
CA VAL A 61 21.25 17.67 -16.06
C VAL A 61 20.09 16.70 -16.19
N VAL A 62 19.13 17.06 -17.04
CA VAL A 62 18.02 16.20 -17.43
C VAL A 62 18.13 15.95 -18.93
N TYR A 63 18.16 14.67 -19.30
CA TYR A 63 18.14 14.20 -20.66
C TYR A 63 16.77 13.65 -21.02
N PHE A 64 16.26 14.01 -22.19
CA PHE A 64 15.07 13.44 -22.81
C PHE A 64 15.50 12.74 -24.11
N LYS A 65 15.25 11.43 -24.21
CA LYS A 65 15.70 10.59 -25.34
C LYS A 65 17.19 10.77 -25.68
N GLY A 66 18.02 10.85 -24.63
CA GLY A 66 19.48 11.03 -24.76
C GLY A 66 19.95 12.45 -25.06
N GLU A 67 19.05 13.41 -25.33
CA GLU A 67 19.41 14.82 -25.55
C GLU A 67 19.19 15.66 -24.29
N ASP A 68 20.12 16.57 -23.99
CA ASP A 68 19.98 17.52 -22.87
C ASP A 68 18.79 18.46 -23.11
N LEU A 69 17.86 18.52 -22.16
CA LEU A 69 16.64 19.35 -22.25
C LEU A 69 16.95 20.82 -22.55
N THR A 70 18.11 21.33 -22.15
CA THR A 70 18.50 22.73 -22.40
C THR A 70 18.81 23.03 -23.87
N ARG A 71 19.00 22.00 -24.70
CA ARG A 71 19.28 22.11 -26.14
C ARG A 71 18.01 22.05 -27.00
N LEU A 72 16.93 21.49 -26.46
CA LEU A 72 15.65 21.39 -27.14
C LEU A 72 14.92 22.74 -27.13
N SER A 73 14.31 23.09 -28.26
CA SER A 73 13.39 24.23 -28.27
C SER A 73 12.12 23.87 -27.49
N ARG A 74 11.48 24.88 -26.88
CA ARG A 74 10.19 24.67 -26.18
C ARG A 74 9.13 24.06 -27.09
N ARG A 75 9.15 24.40 -28.39
CA ARG A 75 8.21 23.88 -29.37
C ARG A 75 8.47 22.40 -29.65
N ASP A 76 9.74 21.99 -29.81
CA ASP A 76 10.09 20.59 -30.07
C ASP A 76 9.83 19.70 -28.85
N LEU A 77 10.08 20.23 -27.64
CA LEU A 77 9.71 19.54 -26.40
C LEU A 77 8.20 19.40 -26.27
N ALA A 78 7.45 20.48 -26.50
CA ALA A 78 5.99 20.48 -26.48
C ALA A 78 5.35 19.70 -27.64
N ARG A 79 6.10 19.16 -28.60
CA ARG A 79 5.56 18.18 -29.56
C ARG A 79 5.66 16.73 -29.08
N GLN A 80 6.50 16.49 -28.07
CA GLN A 80 6.86 15.14 -27.64
C GLN A 80 6.51 14.84 -26.18
N MET A 81 6.34 15.88 -25.35
CA MET A 81 6.08 15.80 -23.92
C MET A 81 4.83 16.60 -23.56
N ALA A 82 3.79 15.92 -23.11
CA ALA A 82 2.58 16.56 -22.61
C ALA A 82 2.59 16.62 -21.08
N VAL A 83 2.05 17.69 -20.51
CA VAL A 83 1.93 17.88 -19.06
C VAL A 83 0.47 18.04 -18.70
N VAL A 84 0.02 17.26 -17.72
CA VAL A 84 -1.31 17.34 -17.12
C VAL A 84 -1.12 17.88 -15.70
N PRO A 85 -1.38 19.18 -15.47
CA PRO A 85 -1.24 19.78 -14.14
C PRO A 85 -2.37 19.31 -13.21
N GLN A 86 -2.12 19.44 -11.90
CA GLN A 86 -3.09 19.14 -10.85
C GLN A 86 -4.37 19.96 -10.99
N GLU A 87 -4.23 21.27 -11.23
CA GLU A 87 -5.35 22.17 -11.45
C GLU A 87 -5.23 22.78 -12.84
N THR A 88 -6.33 22.70 -13.61
CA THR A 88 -6.47 23.47 -14.85
C THR A 88 -7.53 24.53 -14.61
N GLU A 89 -7.08 25.74 -14.25
CA GLU A 89 -7.97 26.92 -14.23
C GLU A 89 -8.33 27.28 -15.66
N VAL A 90 -9.55 26.93 -16.07
CA VAL A 90 -10.14 27.46 -17.29
C VAL A 90 -11.17 28.49 -16.87
N ASN A 91 -10.83 29.76 -17.05
CA ASN A 91 -11.63 30.90 -16.58
C ASN A 91 -12.59 31.44 -17.66
N PHE A 92 -12.64 30.79 -18.83
CA PHE A 92 -13.45 31.19 -19.97
C PHE A 92 -14.33 30.02 -20.44
N PRO A 93 -15.54 30.30 -20.96
CA PRO A 93 -16.50 29.28 -21.39
C PRO A 93 -16.14 28.70 -22.77
N PHE A 94 -14.93 28.15 -22.92
CA PHE A 94 -14.56 27.42 -24.13
C PHE A 94 -15.34 26.11 -24.23
N SER A 95 -15.70 25.73 -25.45
CA SER A 95 -16.21 24.40 -25.74
C SER A 95 -15.12 23.35 -25.47
N VAL A 96 -15.55 22.13 -25.14
CA VAL A 96 -14.62 21.01 -24.95
C VAL A 96 -13.75 20.79 -26.19
N MET A 97 -14.34 20.88 -27.39
CA MET A 97 -13.60 20.75 -28.65
C MET A 97 -12.48 21.78 -28.76
N GLU A 98 -12.75 23.05 -28.46
CA GLU A 98 -11.75 24.12 -28.47
C GLU A 98 -10.63 23.86 -27.46
N VAL A 99 -10.97 23.40 -26.25
CA VAL A 99 -9.97 23.08 -25.22
C VAL A 99 -9.05 21.94 -25.67
N VAL A 100 -9.59 20.91 -26.31
CA VAL A 100 -8.77 19.80 -26.82
C VAL A 100 -7.94 20.25 -28.03
N MET A 101 -8.50 21.09 -28.89
CA MET A 101 -7.79 21.68 -30.04
C MET A 101 -6.55 22.47 -29.63
N MET A 102 -6.56 23.13 -28.45
CA MET A 102 -5.36 23.81 -27.92
C MET A 102 -4.14 22.87 -27.78
N GLY A 103 -4.35 21.54 -27.67
CA GLY A 103 -3.27 20.55 -27.68
C GLY A 103 -2.46 20.52 -28.99
N ARG A 104 -3.03 21.02 -30.10
CA ARG A 104 -2.36 21.10 -31.41
C ARG A 104 -1.45 22.31 -31.57
N HIS A 105 -1.49 23.27 -30.65
CA HIS A 105 -0.72 24.51 -30.75
C HIS A 105 0.80 24.32 -31.03
N PRO A 106 1.51 23.32 -30.46
CA PRO A 106 2.92 23.08 -30.78
C PRO A 106 3.17 22.67 -32.24
N HIS A 107 2.17 22.11 -32.92
CA HIS A 107 2.25 21.66 -34.32
C HIS A 107 1.99 22.80 -35.30
N LEU A 108 1.13 23.76 -34.94
CA LEU A 108 0.74 24.91 -35.78
C LEU A 108 1.80 26.00 -35.86
N GLY A 109 1.97 26.61 -37.04
CA GLY A 109 2.71 27.85 -37.24
C GLY A 109 2.04 29.07 -36.62
N ARG A 110 2.78 30.19 -36.48
CA ARG A 110 2.35 31.41 -35.75
C ARG A 110 1.04 32.05 -36.26
N PHE A 111 0.64 31.76 -37.50
CA PHE A 111 -0.60 32.24 -38.14
C PHE A 111 -1.30 31.12 -38.92
N GLU A 112 -0.94 29.87 -38.65
CA GLU A 112 -1.52 28.72 -39.31
C GLU A 112 -2.85 28.40 -38.61
N GLN A 113 -3.90 28.22 -39.41
CA GLN A 113 -5.18 27.73 -38.91
C GLN A 113 -5.14 26.21 -38.78
N GLU A 114 -6.00 25.69 -37.92
CA GLU A 114 -6.19 24.27 -37.73
C GLU A 114 -6.61 23.60 -39.04
N SER A 115 -5.92 22.52 -39.41
CA SER A 115 -6.21 21.74 -40.61
C SER A 115 -7.28 20.66 -40.34
N GLU A 116 -7.87 20.08 -41.39
CA GLU A 116 -8.77 18.91 -41.23
C GLU A 116 -8.08 17.76 -40.48
N HIS A 117 -6.78 17.58 -40.69
CA HIS A 117 -5.98 16.58 -39.99
C HIS A 117 -5.89 16.86 -38.48
N ASP A 118 -5.79 18.13 -38.07
CA ASP A 118 -5.82 18.49 -36.64
C ASP A 118 -7.16 18.15 -36.00
N TYR A 119 -8.28 18.37 -36.72
CA TYR A 119 -9.61 17.96 -36.26
C TYR A 119 -9.76 16.45 -36.14
N GLU A 120 -9.17 15.66 -37.05
CA GLU A 120 -9.15 14.20 -36.97
C GLU A 120 -8.38 13.72 -35.73
N ILE A 121 -7.21 14.30 -35.47
CA ILE A 121 -6.40 14.00 -34.28
C ILE A 121 -7.15 14.34 -33.01
N VAL A 122 -7.75 15.53 -32.94
CA VAL A 122 -8.55 15.98 -31.80
C VAL A 122 -9.72 15.04 -31.55
N ARG A 123 -10.46 14.68 -32.60
CA ARG A 123 -11.56 13.73 -32.49
C ARG A 123 -11.07 12.38 -31.95
N SER A 124 -9.99 11.83 -32.51
CA SER A 124 -9.42 10.56 -32.05
C SER A 124 -9.00 10.63 -30.57
N ALA A 125 -8.39 11.74 -30.15
CA ALA A 125 -7.99 11.96 -28.76
C ALA A 125 -9.20 12.02 -27.82
N MET A 126 -10.29 12.68 -28.24
CA MET A 126 -11.54 12.77 -27.48
C MET A 126 -12.28 11.42 -27.41
N GLU A 127 -12.25 10.63 -28.48
CA GLU A 127 -12.82 9.28 -28.48
C GLU A 127 -12.03 8.36 -27.54
N LYS A 128 -10.69 8.39 -27.60
CA LYS A 128 -9.82 7.65 -26.67
C LYS A 128 -10.06 8.03 -25.22
N ALA A 129 -10.19 9.31 -24.94
CA ALA A 129 -10.46 9.82 -23.59
C ALA A 129 -11.94 9.72 -23.18
N ASN A 130 -12.81 9.14 -24.01
CA ASN A 130 -14.24 9.03 -23.78
C ASN A 130 -14.93 10.37 -23.42
N CYS A 131 -14.61 11.43 -24.16
CA CYS A 131 -15.20 12.76 -23.98
C CYS A 131 -15.75 13.38 -25.29
N TRP A 132 -15.78 12.62 -26.39
CA TRP A 132 -16.33 13.10 -27.67
C TRP A 132 -17.78 13.57 -27.58
N HIS A 133 -18.60 12.88 -26.79
CA HIS A 133 -20.00 13.24 -26.55
C HIS A 133 -20.18 14.61 -25.84
N LEU A 134 -19.11 15.18 -25.28
CA LEU A 134 -19.11 16.48 -24.60
C LEU A 134 -18.63 17.63 -25.50
N LYS A 135 -18.26 17.36 -26.77
CA LYS A 135 -17.50 18.30 -27.62
C LYS A 135 -18.06 19.72 -27.71
N ASP A 136 -19.38 19.87 -27.73
CA ASP A 136 -20.06 21.17 -27.89
C ASP A 136 -20.42 21.82 -26.54
N ARG A 137 -20.20 21.13 -25.40
CA ARG A 137 -20.47 21.67 -24.06
C ARG A 137 -19.36 22.62 -23.62
N SER A 138 -19.71 23.58 -22.76
CA SER A 138 -18.72 24.41 -22.09
C SER A 138 -17.96 23.59 -21.04
N ILE A 139 -16.63 23.76 -21.00
CA ILE A 139 -15.78 23.10 -20.00
C ILE A 139 -16.12 23.50 -18.55
N LEU A 140 -16.73 24.68 -18.36
CA LEU A 140 -17.16 25.17 -17.06
C LEU A 140 -18.35 24.38 -16.48
N GLU A 141 -19.11 23.69 -17.33
CA GLU A 141 -20.29 22.91 -16.94
C GLU A 141 -19.99 21.44 -16.64
N LEU A 142 -18.73 21.03 -16.79
CA LEU A 142 -18.31 19.64 -16.60
C LEU A 142 -18.06 19.33 -15.13
N SER A 143 -18.39 18.10 -14.75
CA SER A 143 -17.92 17.49 -13.50
C SER A 143 -16.39 17.38 -13.47
N GLY A 144 -15.81 17.18 -12.29
CA GLY A 144 -14.35 17.02 -12.14
C GLY A 144 -13.77 15.90 -13.01
N GLY A 145 -14.44 14.74 -13.04
CA GLY A 145 -14.02 13.59 -13.85
C GLY A 145 -14.13 13.83 -15.35
N GLU A 146 -15.24 14.44 -15.82
CA GLU A 146 -15.39 14.82 -17.23
C GLU A 146 -14.33 15.85 -17.63
N ARG A 147 -14.09 16.86 -16.79
CA ARG A 147 -13.05 17.86 -17.03
C ARG A 147 -11.68 17.20 -17.15
N GLN A 148 -11.35 16.26 -16.26
CA GLN A 148 -10.08 15.55 -16.30
C GLN A 148 -9.91 14.74 -17.60
N ARG A 149 -10.96 14.08 -18.08
CA ARG A 149 -10.96 13.41 -19.39
C ARG A 149 -10.68 14.39 -20.54
N VAL A 150 -11.25 15.59 -20.49
CA VAL A 150 -11.00 16.64 -21.49
C VAL A 150 -9.54 17.12 -21.45
N ILE A 151 -8.96 17.29 -20.25
CA ILE A 151 -7.54 17.66 -20.12
C ILE A 151 -6.62 16.54 -20.62
N LEU A 152 -6.96 15.28 -20.37
CA LEU A 152 -6.25 14.13 -20.94
C LEU A 152 -6.39 14.06 -22.46
N ALA A 153 -7.59 14.29 -23.00
CA ALA A 153 -7.80 14.37 -24.45
C ALA A 153 -6.93 15.46 -25.07
N ARG A 154 -6.84 16.65 -24.45
CA ARG A 154 -5.96 17.74 -24.90
C ARG A 154 -4.50 17.30 -24.91
N ALA A 155 -4.04 16.62 -23.86
CA ALA A 155 -2.68 16.10 -23.80
C ALA A 155 -2.42 15.04 -24.89
N LEU A 156 -3.39 14.16 -25.16
CA LEU A 156 -3.30 13.14 -26.21
C LEU A 156 -3.33 13.74 -27.62
N ALA A 157 -4.08 14.82 -27.83
CA ALA A 157 -4.13 15.54 -29.10
C ALA A 157 -2.76 16.12 -29.48
N GLN A 158 -1.86 16.34 -28.52
CA GLN A 158 -0.47 16.74 -28.76
C GLN A 158 0.37 15.65 -29.44
N GLU A 159 -0.11 14.40 -29.47
CA GLU A 159 0.60 13.19 -29.90
C GLU A 159 1.94 12.96 -29.15
N PRO A 160 1.92 12.99 -27.81
CA PRO A 160 3.14 12.93 -27.03
C PRO A 160 3.73 11.52 -26.99
N SER A 161 5.05 11.44 -26.91
CA SER A 161 5.76 10.22 -26.56
C SER A 161 5.86 9.98 -25.04
N ILE A 162 5.66 11.03 -24.24
CA ILE A 162 5.64 10.98 -22.78
C ILE A 162 4.57 11.92 -22.22
N ILE A 163 3.83 11.46 -21.21
CA ILE A 163 2.87 12.26 -20.46
C ILE A 163 3.35 12.37 -19.01
N LEU A 164 3.43 13.60 -18.52
CA LEU A 164 3.77 13.93 -17.15
C LEU A 164 2.50 14.37 -16.42
N LEU A 165 2.21 13.77 -15.27
CA LEU A 165 1.00 14.05 -14.50
C LEU A 165 1.33 14.42 -13.06
N ASP A 166 0.85 15.59 -12.63
CA ASP A 166 0.95 16.04 -11.25
C ASP A 166 -0.41 15.78 -10.57
N GLU A 167 -0.51 14.71 -9.79
CA GLU A 167 -1.72 14.36 -9.03
C GLU A 167 -3.01 14.29 -9.88
N PRO A 168 -3.02 13.54 -10.99
CA PRO A 168 -4.08 13.61 -12.01
C PRO A 168 -5.46 13.10 -11.56
N VAL A 169 -5.53 12.53 -10.38
CA VAL A 169 -6.72 11.90 -9.82
C VAL A 169 -7.09 12.50 -8.46
N ALA A 170 -6.40 13.58 -8.06
CA ALA A 170 -6.75 14.33 -6.87
C ALA A 170 -8.18 14.88 -7.02
N HIS A 171 -8.94 14.87 -5.93
CA HIS A 171 -10.33 15.37 -5.85
C HIS A 171 -11.38 14.61 -6.69
N LEU A 172 -11.01 13.51 -7.35
CA LEU A 172 -11.95 12.62 -8.01
C LEU A 172 -12.47 11.54 -7.04
N ASP A 173 -13.71 11.10 -7.27
CA ASP A 173 -14.23 9.91 -6.60
C ASP A 173 -13.55 8.62 -7.11
N LEU A 174 -13.69 7.53 -6.36
CA LEU A 174 -13.00 6.27 -6.64
C LEU A 174 -13.24 5.74 -8.07
N SER A 175 -14.46 5.89 -8.61
CA SER A 175 -14.78 5.42 -9.96
C SER A 175 -14.03 6.25 -11.00
N ALA A 176 -14.08 7.57 -10.89
CA ALA A 176 -13.41 8.49 -11.80
C ALA A 176 -11.88 8.37 -11.70
N GLN A 177 -11.31 8.13 -10.51
CA GLN A 177 -9.88 7.84 -10.35
C GLN A 177 -9.46 6.61 -11.14
N LEU A 178 -10.21 5.50 -11.01
CA LEU A 178 -9.92 4.25 -11.71
C LEU A 178 -10.08 4.39 -13.23
N GLU A 179 -11.12 5.09 -13.71
CA GLU A 179 -11.31 5.36 -15.13
C GLU A 179 -10.10 6.10 -15.73
N VAL A 180 -9.62 7.16 -15.07
CA VAL A 180 -8.46 7.95 -15.53
C VAL A 180 -7.18 7.11 -15.56
N LEU A 181 -6.88 6.35 -14.51
CA LEU A 181 -5.67 5.53 -14.45
C LEU A 181 -5.74 4.36 -15.45
N THR A 182 -6.91 3.78 -15.65
CA THR A 182 -7.13 2.73 -16.66
C THR A 182 -6.92 3.28 -18.07
N LEU A 183 -7.45 4.46 -18.37
CA LEU A 183 -7.20 5.14 -19.64
C LEU A 183 -5.69 5.37 -19.87
N LEU A 184 -4.97 5.88 -18.87
CA LEU A 184 -3.51 6.07 -18.97
C LEU A 184 -2.76 4.76 -19.18
N GLN A 185 -3.15 3.71 -18.48
CA GLN A 185 -2.56 2.38 -18.64
C GLN A 185 -2.85 1.80 -20.03
N GLU A 186 -4.05 2.00 -20.58
CA GLU A 186 -4.36 1.61 -21.95
C GLU A 186 -3.51 2.37 -22.97
N MET A 187 -3.36 3.69 -22.79
CA MET A 187 -2.51 4.51 -23.66
C MET A 187 -1.05 4.05 -23.60
N ASN A 188 -0.54 3.78 -22.41
CA ASN A 188 0.79 3.24 -22.19
C ASN A 188 0.98 1.88 -22.90
N ARG A 189 0.09 0.91 -22.66
CA ARG A 189 0.22 -0.45 -23.20
C ARG A 189 -0.05 -0.57 -24.70
N LYS A 190 -1.07 0.12 -25.21
CA LYS A 190 -1.48 0.02 -26.63
C LYS A 190 -0.66 0.91 -27.55
N HIS A 191 -0.22 2.07 -27.06
CA HIS A 191 0.45 3.08 -27.89
C HIS A 191 1.92 3.33 -27.50
N GLY A 192 2.44 2.65 -26.47
CA GLY A 192 3.84 2.78 -26.05
C GLY A 192 4.18 4.14 -25.44
N ILE A 193 3.17 4.92 -25.02
CA ILE A 193 3.37 6.23 -24.41
C ILE A 193 4.00 6.04 -23.03
N THR A 194 5.09 6.75 -22.75
CA THR A 194 5.70 6.75 -21.42
C THR A 194 4.84 7.59 -20.47
N VAL A 195 4.55 7.10 -19.27
CA VAL A 195 3.74 7.84 -18.29
C VAL A 195 4.60 8.07 -17.04
N ILE A 196 4.72 9.32 -16.59
CA ILE A 196 5.29 9.66 -15.29
C ILE A 196 4.21 10.36 -14.47
N ALA A 197 3.74 9.73 -13.40
CA ALA A 197 2.67 10.26 -12.58
C ALA A 197 3.08 10.44 -11.13
N ILE A 198 2.75 11.59 -10.54
CA ILE A 198 2.76 11.78 -9.09
C ILE A 198 1.46 11.23 -8.54
N LEU A 199 1.56 10.27 -7.63
CA LEU A 199 0.41 9.61 -6.99
C LEU A 199 0.53 9.72 -5.47
N HIS A 200 -0.58 10.04 -4.80
CA HIS A 200 -0.65 10.08 -3.33
C HIS A 200 -1.14 8.77 -2.73
N ASP A 201 -2.05 8.10 -3.42
CA ASP A 201 -2.55 6.80 -2.98
C ASP A 201 -1.50 5.72 -3.33
N LEU A 202 -0.94 5.12 -2.28
CA LEU A 202 0.09 4.09 -2.41
C LEU A 202 -0.45 2.80 -3.05
N ASN A 203 -1.73 2.48 -2.86
CA ASN A 203 -2.37 1.31 -3.45
C ASN A 203 -2.58 1.51 -4.95
N LEU A 204 -3.02 2.70 -5.37
CA LEU A 204 -3.11 3.03 -6.79
C LEU A 204 -1.72 3.01 -7.45
N ALA A 205 -0.71 3.56 -6.78
CA ALA A 205 0.68 3.50 -7.27
C ALA A 205 1.17 2.05 -7.41
N ALA A 206 0.87 1.19 -6.45
CA ALA A 206 1.23 -0.23 -6.50
C ALA A 206 0.55 -0.98 -7.66
N GLN A 207 -0.70 -0.62 -7.98
CA GLN A 207 -1.50 -1.32 -8.98
C GLN A 207 -1.18 -0.91 -10.42
N PHE A 208 -0.88 0.37 -10.66
CA PHE A 208 -0.75 0.91 -12.01
C PHE A 208 0.69 1.12 -12.47
N CYS A 209 1.64 1.34 -11.55
CA CYS A 209 3.02 1.65 -11.91
C CYS A 209 3.91 0.39 -11.97
N GLU A 210 4.76 0.33 -12.99
CA GLU A 210 5.78 -0.72 -13.13
C GLU A 210 7.02 -0.44 -12.28
N GLN A 211 7.33 0.85 -12.09
CA GLN A 211 8.44 1.32 -11.29
C GLN A 211 7.98 2.51 -10.45
N LEU A 212 8.51 2.60 -9.23
CA LEU A 212 8.25 3.69 -8.30
C LEU A 212 9.56 4.31 -7.82
N ILE A 213 9.52 5.61 -7.55
CA ILE A 213 10.43 6.24 -6.59
C ILE A 213 9.66 6.77 -5.39
N MET A 214 10.24 6.59 -4.22
CA MET A 214 9.81 7.25 -3.00
C MET A 214 10.74 8.42 -2.71
N LEU A 215 10.22 9.63 -2.87
CA LEU A 215 10.93 10.86 -2.61
C LEU A 215 10.71 11.29 -1.16
N HIS A 216 11.78 11.62 -0.44
CA HIS A 216 11.72 12.13 0.92
C HIS A 216 12.76 13.23 1.10
N GLN A 217 12.33 14.41 1.57
CA GLN A 217 13.19 15.57 1.80
C GLN A 217 14.11 15.89 0.61
N GLY A 218 13.56 15.85 -0.61
CA GLY A 218 14.28 16.20 -1.84
C GLY A 218 15.28 15.17 -2.34
N LYS A 219 15.31 13.97 -1.76
CA LYS A 219 16.16 12.84 -2.17
C LYS A 219 15.31 11.61 -2.47
N ILE A 220 15.82 10.75 -3.34
CA ILE A 220 15.23 9.42 -3.54
C ILE A 220 15.59 8.56 -2.34
N PHE A 221 14.59 8.17 -1.56
CA PHE A 221 14.72 7.27 -0.42
C PHE A 221 14.76 5.81 -0.87
N ALA A 222 13.85 5.44 -1.78
CA ALA A 222 13.79 4.11 -2.38
C ALA A 222 13.38 4.20 -3.86
N ALA A 223 13.82 3.25 -4.67
CA ALA A 223 13.51 3.16 -6.09
C ALA A 223 13.43 1.69 -6.53
N GLY A 224 12.50 1.38 -7.45
CA GLY A 224 12.38 0.05 -8.04
C GLY A 224 10.94 -0.40 -8.26
N LEU A 225 10.73 -1.72 -8.31
CA LEU A 225 9.41 -2.33 -8.36
C LEU A 225 8.57 -1.93 -7.12
N PRO A 226 7.23 -1.83 -7.23
CA PRO A 226 6.37 -1.53 -6.10
C PRO A 226 6.65 -2.37 -4.85
N GLU A 227 6.91 -3.67 -4.99
CA GLU A 227 7.20 -4.60 -3.89
C GLU A 227 8.49 -4.24 -3.10
N LYS A 228 9.46 -3.60 -3.75
CA LYS A 228 10.71 -3.17 -3.11
C LYS A 228 10.60 -1.79 -2.47
N VAL A 229 9.70 -0.96 -2.98
CA VAL A 229 9.54 0.44 -2.54
C VAL A 229 8.49 0.55 -1.43
N LEU A 230 7.36 -0.13 -1.58
CA LEU A 230 6.20 -0.09 -0.69
C LEU A 230 6.30 -1.15 0.42
N THR A 231 7.34 -1.07 1.25
CA THR A 231 7.50 -1.90 2.44
C THR A 231 7.01 -1.18 3.69
N ALA A 232 6.66 -1.94 4.74
CA ALA A 232 6.24 -1.35 6.01
C ALA A 232 7.35 -0.45 6.60
N GLU A 233 8.61 -0.86 6.49
CA GLU A 233 9.78 -0.12 6.96
C GLU A 233 9.96 1.20 6.23
N ASN A 234 9.89 1.19 4.89
CA ASN A 234 10.04 2.40 4.09
C ASN A 234 8.90 3.38 4.35
N ILE A 235 7.66 2.88 4.44
CA ILE A 235 6.49 3.71 4.70
C ILE A 235 6.57 4.32 6.10
N LYS A 236 6.95 3.54 7.12
CA LYS A 236 7.17 4.06 8.47
C LYS A 236 8.25 5.14 8.51
N ALA A 237 9.38 4.93 7.82
CA ALA A 237 10.48 5.89 7.78
C ALA A 237 10.12 7.21 7.08
N VAL A 238 9.35 7.14 5.99
CA VAL A 238 9.08 8.31 5.13
C VAL A 238 7.77 9.02 5.47
N TYR A 239 6.73 8.28 5.82
CA TYR A 239 5.39 8.81 6.14
C TYR A 239 5.10 8.88 7.64
N GLN A 240 5.96 8.30 8.49
CA GLN A 240 5.75 8.25 9.96
C GLN A 240 4.46 7.52 10.33
N THR A 241 4.07 6.54 9.53
CA THR A 241 2.80 5.81 9.67
C THR A 241 3.06 4.32 9.79
N GLU A 242 2.49 3.70 10.82
CA GLU A 242 2.44 2.25 10.95
C GLU A 242 1.46 1.67 9.93
N VAL A 243 1.93 0.72 9.14
CA VAL A 243 1.13 0.07 8.11
C VAL A 243 1.37 -1.43 8.10
N LEU A 244 0.36 -2.16 7.70
CA LEU A 244 0.47 -3.54 7.27
C LEU A 244 0.56 -3.56 5.74
N VAL A 245 1.58 -4.20 5.19
CA VAL A 245 1.69 -4.46 3.76
C VAL A 245 1.36 -5.92 3.50
N ILE A 246 0.23 -6.18 2.85
CA ILE A 246 -0.18 -7.51 2.40
C ILE A 246 -0.07 -7.62 0.89
N ARG A 247 -0.11 -8.85 0.38
CA ARG A 247 -0.22 -9.09 -1.04
C ARG A 247 -1.69 -9.11 -1.44
N HIS A 248 -2.08 -8.27 -2.41
CA HIS A 248 -3.46 -8.22 -2.88
C HIS A 248 -3.85 -9.58 -3.50
N PRO A 249 -4.96 -10.21 -3.09
CA PRO A 249 -5.29 -11.58 -3.47
C PRO A 249 -5.60 -11.75 -4.97
N ILE A 250 -6.15 -10.71 -5.61
CA ILE A 250 -6.51 -10.73 -7.05
C ILE A 250 -5.33 -10.31 -7.94
N THR A 251 -4.69 -9.18 -7.66
CA THR A 251 -3.67 -8.58 -8.54
C THR A 251 -2.24 -8.99 -8.19
N GLY A 252 -2.01 -9.52 -6.99
CA GLY A 252 -0.67 -9.84 -6.48
C GLY A 252 0.18 -8.63 -6.11
N ALA A 253 -0.31 -7.40 -6.33
CA ALA A 253 0.39 -6.17 -6.01
C ALA A 253 0.43 -5.92 -4.48
N PRO A 254 1.40 -5.15 -3.97
CA PRO A 254 1.39 -4.70 -2.58
C PRO A 254 0.13 -3.92 -2.25
N GLN A 255 -0.50 -4.22 -1.12
CA GLN A 255 -1.64 -3.49 -0.58
C GLN A 255 -1.30 -2.99 0.83
N ILE A 256 -1.40 -1.67 0.99
CA ILE A 256 -1.10 -0.94 2.21
C ILE A 256 -2.39 -0.77 3.00
N VAL A 257 -2.40 -1.35 4.20
CA VAL A 257 -3.46 -1.19 5.20
C VAL A 257 -2.92 -0.31 6.31
N VAL A 258 -3.49 0.90 6.44
CA VAL A 258 -3.10 1.84 7.50
C VAL A 258 -3.55 1.31 8.84
N LEU A 259 -2.61 1.23 9.79
CA LEU A 259 -2.91 0.85 11.15
C LEU A 259 -3.14 2.14 11.96
N PRO A 260 -4.24 2.25 12.74
CA PRO A 260 -4.45 3.40 13.61
C PRO A 260 -3.27 3.53 14.56
N SER A 261 -2.62 4.69 14.58
CA SER A 261 -1.50 4.97 15.47
C SER A 261 -1.91 4.72 16.92
N THR A 262 -1.20 3.83 17.59
CA THR A 262 -1.16 3.81 19.05
C THR A 262 -0.20 4.90 19.46
N ASP A 263 -0.63 5.86 20.28
CA ASP A 263 0.26 6.80 20.96
C ASP A 263 1.53 6.08 21.41
N GLU A 264 2.69 6.71 21.20
CA GLU A 264 4.01 6.21 21.59
C GLU A 264 3.99 5.58 22.99
N ARG A 265 3.77 4.27 23.07
CA ARG A 265 3.81 3.56 24.34
C ARG A 265 5.21 3.01 24.48
N LYS A 266 5.93 3.61 25.44
CA LYS A 266 7.14 3.06 26.07
C LYS A 266 6.94 1.55 26.23
N GLU A 267 7.93 0.76 25.82
CA GLU A 267 8.01 -0.66 26.16
C GLU A 267 7.75 -0.79 27.67
N ASP A 268 6.55 -1.23 28.01
CA ASP A 268 6.16 -1.48 29.39
C ASP A 268 6.87 -2.78 29.76
N THR A 269 8.01 -2.70 30.43
CA THR A 269 8.80 -3.88 30.82
C THR A 269 8.02 -4.83 31.72
N ASP A 270 6.90 -4.37 32.28
CA ASP A 270 5.95 -5.15 33.09
C ASP A 270 4.74 -5.68 32.28
N ALA A 271 4.74 -5.51 30.94
CA ALA A 271 3.66 -5.98 30.07
C ALA A 271 3.35 -7.47 30.31
N LEU A 272 2.07 -7.79 30.39
CA LEU A 272 1.58 -9.17 30.47
C LEU A 272 2.05 -9.94 29.23
N HIS A 273 2.68 -11.09 29.42
CA HIS A 273 3.09 -11.97 28.33
C HIS A 273 1.96 -12.96 28.03
N ILE A 274 1.41 -12.86 26.82
CA ILE A 274 0.29 -13.66 26.34
C ILE A 274 0.79 -14.64 25.28
N HIS A 275 0.40 -15.91 25.39
CA HIS A 275 0.63 -16.92 24.38
C HIS A 275 -0.68 -17.31 23.69
N LEU A 276 -0.72 -17.20 22.36
CA LEU A 276 -1.90 -17.52 21.56
C LEU A 276 -1.66 -18.79 20.76
N ILE A 277 -2.52 -19.77 20.92
CA ILE A 277 -2.57 -20.97 20.07
C ILE A 277 -3.70 -20.73 19.06
N CYS A 278 -3.31 -20.43 17.82
CA CYS A 278 -4.20 -20.02 16.74
C CYS A 278 -3.86 -20.74 15.43
N GLY A 279 -4.56 -20.41 14.34
CA GLY A 279 -4.44 -21.01 13.01
C GLY A 279 -5.75 -20.90 12.23
N GLY A 280 -5.69 -20.98 10.91
CA GLY A 280 -6.89 -20.85 10.07
C GLY A 280 -7.45 -19.42 10.00
N GLY A 281 -6.67 -18.41 10.39
CA GLY A 281 -7.04 -16.99 10.26
C GLY A 281 -7.93 -16.43 11.36
N VAL A 282 -8.10 -17.14 12.48
CA VAL A 282 -8.96 -16.69 13.60
C VAL A 282 -8.23 -15.75 14.57
N GLY A 283 -6.90 -15.77 14.58
CA GLY A 283 -6.08 -15.04 15.54
C GLY A 283 -5.71 -13.63 15.14
N GLY A 284 -5.73 -13.29 13.85
CA GLY A 284 -5.20 -12.01 13.33
C GLY A 284 -5.81 -10.76 14.01
N GLY A 285 -7.13 -10.73 14.19
CA GLY A 285 -7.82 -9.62 14.84
C GLY A 285 -7.40 -9.42 16.31
N LEU A 286 -7.33 -10.50 17.07
CA LEU A 286 -6.93 -10.50 18.47
C LEU A 286 -5.44 -10.12 18.63
N MET A 287 -4.56 -10.66 17.80
CA MET A 287 -3.14 -10.29 17.77
C MET A 287 -2.97 -8.79 17.55
N GLY A 288 -3.62 -8.24 16.54
CA GLY A 288 -3.56 -6.81 16.23
C GLY A 288 -4.12 -5.94 17.36
N HIS A 289 -5.14 -6.41 18.09
CA HIS A 289 -5.68 -5.68 19.23
C HIS A 289 -4.74 -5.72 20.44
N LEU A 290 -4.24 -6.90 20.81
CA LEU A 290 -3.35 -7.07 21.96
C LEU A 290 -2.00 -6.37 21.73
N ASN A 291 -1.45 -6.43 20.51
CA ASN A 291 -0.18 -5.80 20.18
C ASN A 291 -0.29 -4.27 20.33
N ARG A 292 -1.40 -3.69 19.85
CA ARG A 292 -1.71 -2.27 20.03
C ARG A 292 -1.88 -1.83 21.48
N GLN A 293 -2.30 -2.73 22.38
CA GLN A 293 -2.38 -2.43 23.82
C GLN A 293 -1.03 -2.52 24.54
N GLY A 294 0.04 -2.92 23.84
CA GLY A 294 1.40 -3.03 24.36
C GLY A 294 1.67 -4.33 25.10
N TYR A 295 0.88 -5.39 24.88
CA TYR A 295 1.17 -6.70 25.46
C TYR A 295 2.28 -7.42 24.71
N LYS A 296 3.06 -8.22 25.43
CA LYS A 296 4.05 -9.11 24.81
C LYS A 296 3.34 -10.36 24.31
N ILE A 297 3.33 -10.59 23.00
CA ILE A 297 2.60 -11.71 22.39
C ILE A 297 3.58 -12.71 21.78
N THR A 298 3.31 -13.99 22.03
CA THR A 298 3.91 -15.10 21.30
C THR A 298 2.81 -15.95 20.69
N VAL A 299 3.07 -16.50 19.51
CA VAL A 299 2.12 -17.35 18.78
C VAL A 299 2.64 -18.78 18.74
N GLY A 300 1.74 -19.74 18.96
CA GLY A 300 2.03 -21.17 18.92
C GLY A 300 2.31 -21.68 17.51
N VAL A 301 2.15 -23.00 17.30
CA VAL A 301 2.50 -23.61 16.02
C VAL A 301 1.50 -23.23 14.93
N VAL A 302 1.97 -22.50 13.93
CA VAL A 302 1.20 -22.11 12.75
C VAL A 302 1.99 -22.49 11.48
N ASN A 303 1.28 -22.96 10.45
CA ASN A 303 1.88 -23.30 9.17
C ASN A 303 2.33 -22.02 8.44
N ILE A 304 3.49 -22.08 7.78
CA ILE A 304 3.93 -21.03 6.85
C ILE A 304 2.86 -20.83 5.77
N GLN A 305 2.54 -19.58 5.43
CA GLN A 305 1.44 -19.16 4.52
C GLN A 305 0.01 -19.31 5.08
N ASP A 306 -0.15 -19.65 6.36
CA ASP A 306 -1.44 -19.45 7.03
C ASP A 306 -1.71 -17.95 7.25
N THR A 307 -2.98 -17.54 7.20
CA THR A 307 -3.38 -16.14 7.44
C THR A 307 -2.89 -15.62 8.80
N ASP A 308 -2.96 -16.44 9.86
CA ASP A 308 -2.47 -16.04 11.19
C ASP A 308 -0.94 -15.92 11.23
N TRP A 309 -0.23 -16.70 10.39
CA TRP A 309 1.22 -16.59 10.23
C TRP A 309 1.63 -15.28 9.56
N GLU A 310 0.92 -14.88 8.49
CA GLU A 310 1.17 -13.60 7.79
C GLU A 310 0.93 -12.40 8.71
N VAL A 311 -0.17 -12.42 9.49
CA VAL A 311 -0.47 -11.37 10.46
C VAL A 311 0.57 -11.34 11.58
N ALA A 312 0.94 -12.48 12.15
CA ALA A 312 1.92 -12.51 13.22
C ALA A 312 3.32 -12.05 12.77
N ARG A 313 3.74 -12.41 11.55
CA ARG A 313 5.00 -11.94 10.95
C ARG A 313 5.01 -10.45 10.67
N SER A 314 3.91 -9.91 10.13
CA SER A 314 3.81 -8.49 9.84
C SER A 314 3.75 -7.61 11.10
N LEU A 315 3.22 -8.16 12.21
CA LEU A 315 3.27 -7.51 13.53
C LEU A 315 4.63 -7.68 14.25
N GLY A 316 5.59 -8.39 13.66
CA GLY A 316 6.90 -8.64 14.26
C GLY A 316 6.86 -9.58 15.48
N LEU A 317 5.82 -10.41 15.61
CA LEU A 317 5.64 -11.31 16.75
C LEU A 317 6.54 -12.54 16.63
N ARG A 318 6.87 -13.15 17.77
CA ARG A 318 7.55 -14.45 17.80
C ARG A 318 6.54 -15.58 17.60
N VAL A 319 6.71 -16.33 16.52
CA VAL A 319 5.83 -17.42 16.06
C VAL A 319 6.61 -18.72 15.98
N VAL A 320 5.98 -19.84 16.34
CA VAL A 320 6.52 -21.17 16.05
C VAL A 320 6.00 -21.63 14.69
N GLU A 321 6.90 -21.84 13.74
CA GLU A 321 6.53 -22.05 12.34
C GLU A 321 6.74 -23.50 11.92
N GLU A 322 5.72 -24.07 11.28
CA GLU A 322 5.78 -25.41 10.69
C GLU A 322 5.62 -25.33 9.17
N LYS A 323 6.11 -26.35 8.46
CA LYS A 323 6.01 -26.44 7.00
C LYS A 323 4.55 -26.46 6.54
N PRO A 324 4.23 -25.90 5.36
CA PRO A 324 2.87 -25.94 4.83
C PRO A 324 2.30 -27.36 4.78
N PHE A 325 1.04 -27.50 5.17
CA PHE A 325 0.28 -28.77 5.17
C PHE A 325 0.91 -29.92 5.96
N SER A 326 1.87 -29.63 6.84
CA SER A 326 2.53 -30.63 7.67
C SER A 326 1.85 -30.77 9.02
N SER A 327 1.97 -31.96 9.64
CA SER A 327 1.57 -32.13 11.04
C SER A 327 2.61 -31.48 11.95
N ILE A 328 2.20 -31.04 13.14
CA ILE A 328 3.10 -30.45 14.13
C ILE A 328 4.18 -31.47 14.49
N SER A 329 5.42 -31.16 14.16
CA SER A 329 6.56 -32.00 14.53
C SER A 329 6.87 -31.91 16.03
N GLN A 330 7.53 -32.94 16.56
CA GLN A 330 7.94 -32.98 17.98
C GLN A 330 8.82 -31.78 18.36
N GLU A 331 9.74 -31.39 17.47
CA GLU A 331 10.59 -30.21 17.63
C GLU A 331 9.75 -28.94 17.82
N LYS A 332 8.72 -28.76 16.99
CA LYS A 332 7.84 -27.59 17.05
C LYS A 332 6.89 -27.62 18.23
N TYR A 333 6.44 -28.80 18.65
CA TYR A 333 5.69 -28.96 19.89
C TYR A 333 6.51 -28.51 21.11
N GLU A 334 7.78 -28.92 21.19
CA GLU A 334 8.69 -28.54 22.29
C GLU A 334 9.01 -27.05 22.27
N GLU A 335 9.28 -26.48 21.09
CA GLU A 335 9.49 -25.04 20.91
C GLU A 335 8.25 -24.25 21.38
N ASN A 336 7.04 -24.70 21.01
CA ASN A 336 5.79 -24.10 21.43
C ASN A 336 5.62 -24.16 22.95
N LEU A 337 5.91 -25.30 23.57
CA LEU A 337 5.76 -25.50 25.01
C LEU A 337 6.69 -24.57 25.78
N GLN A 338 7.92 -24.38 25.30
CA GLN A 338 8.88 -23.45 25.92
C GLN A 338 8.41 -21.99 25.86
N LEU A 339 7.73 -21.58 24.79
CA LEU A 339 7.16 -20.23 24.70
C LEU A 339 5.94 -20.08 25.61
N ALA A 340 5.02 -21.05 25.58
CA ALA A 340 3.82 -21.04 26.41
C ALA A 340 4.17 -21.06 27.92
N MET A 341 5.22 -21.79 28.32
CA MET A 341 5.71 -21.81 29.71
C MET A 341 6.26 -20.46 30.18
N LYS A 342 6.75 -19.60 29.27
CA LYS A 342 7.24 -18.26 29.63
C LYS A 342 6.13 -17.22 29.72
N ALA A 343 4.95 -17.52 29.17
CA ALA A 343 3.81 -16.61 29.20
C ALA A 343 3.11 -16.60 30.58
N ASP A 344 2.47 -15.48 30.88
CA ASP A 344 1.61 -15.31 32.05
C ASP A 344 0.26 -16.02 31.86
N VAL A 345 -0.24 -16.06 30.61
CA VAL A 345 -1.54 -16.64 30.25
C VAL A 345 -1.52 -17.22 28.84
N VAL A 346 -2.26 -18.30 28.62
CA VAL A 346 -2.36 -19.04 27.35
C VAL A 346 -3.82 -19.08 26.88
N PHE A 347 -4.07 -18.72 25.63
CA PHE A 347 -5.39 -18.81 24.98
C PHE A 347 -5.34 -19.77 23.79
N LEU A 348 -6.16 -20.81 23.83
CA LEU A 348 -6.49 -21.66 22.69
C LEU A 348 -7.70 -21.04 21.98
N LEU A 349 -7.45 -20.48 20.80
CA LEU A 349 -8.48 -19.80 20.00
C LEU A 349 -9.39 -20.82 19.30
N GLU A 350 -10.35 -20.26 18.56
CA GLU A 350 -11.44 -20.89 17.81
C GLU A 350 -10.99 -21.75 16.60
N ILE A 351 -9.87 -22.47 16.72
CA ILE A 351 -9.26 -23.21 15.61
C ILE A 351 -10.01 -24.51 15.28
N PRO A 352 -10.09 -24.89 13.99
CA PRO A 352 -10.54 -26.23 13.62
C PRO A 352 -9.46 -27.27 13.95
N PHE A 353 -9.87 -28.39 14.54
CA PHE A 353 -8.98 -29.48 14.93
C PHE A 353 -9.01 -30.62 13.92
N GLY A 354 -7.84 -30.90 13.34
CA GLY A 354 -7.55 -32.09 12.56
C GLY A 354 -6.45 -32.91 13.24
N ARG A 355 -6.19 -34.12 12.73
CA ARG A 355 -5.15 -35.00 13.32
C ARG A 355 -3.77 -34.36 13.38
N GLY A 356 -3.43 -33.51 12.39
CA GLY A 356 -2.12 -32.88 12.30
C GLY A 356 -1.87 -31.74 13.29
N ASN A 357 -2.92 -31.12 13.84
CA ASN A 357 -2.80 -30.00 14.79
C ASN A 357 -3.33 -30.32 16.19
N LEU A 358 -3.75 -31.56 16.44
CA LEU A 358 -4.13 -32.03 17.78
C LEU A 358 -3.09 -31.73 18.88
N PRO A 359 -1.76 -31.71 18.60
CA PRO A 359 -0.77 -31.27 19.58
C PRO A 359 -0.99 -29.86 20.16
N ASN A 360 -1.69 -28.97 19.45
CA ASN A 360 -2.09 -27.65 19.96
C ASN A 360 -3.08 -27.73 21.13
N VAL A 361 -3.87 -28.81 21.26
CA VAL A 361 -4.69 -29.08 22.45
C VAL A 361 -3.87 -29.78 23.52
N GLN A 362 -3.06 -30.77 23.12
CA GLN A 362 -2.29 -31.61 24.03
C GLN A 362 -1.26 -30.81 24.85
N ILE A 363 -0.77 -29.69 24.32
CA ILE A 363 0.16 -28.80 25.04
C ILE A 363 -0.43 -28.19 26.31
N LEU A 364 -1.76 -28.11 26.42
CA LEU A 364 -2.43 -27.55 27.59
C LEU A 364 -2.27 -28.43 28.83
N GLU A 365 -2.13 -29.75 28.67
CA GLU A 365 -1.96 -30.67 29.79
C GLU A 365 -0.71 -30.36 30.65
N PRO A 366 0.51 -30.31 30.09
CA PRO A 366 1.67 -29.93 30.87
C PRO A 366 1.57 -28.49 31.39
N LEU A 367 1.00 -27.55 30.63
CA LEU A 367 0.83 -26.17 31.10
C LEU A 367 -0.04 -26.08 32.37
N LEU A 368 -1.19 -26.76 32.38
CA LEU A 368 -2.07 -26.84 33.54
C LEU A 368 -1.39 -27.54 34.72
N ALA A 369 -0.62 -28.62 34.48
CA ALA A 369 0.13 -29.31 35.52
C ALA A 369 1.18 -28.42 36.20
N PHE A 370 1.75 -27.45 35.47
CA PHE A 370 2.65 -26.42 35.99
C PHE A 370 1.92 -25.18 36.56
N GLY A 371 0.58 -25.21 36.62
CA GLY A 371 -0.24 -24.14 37.19
C GLY A 371 -0.41 -22.91 36.31
N LYS A 372 -0.24 -23.05 34.98
CA LYS A 372 -0.48 -21.94 34.03
C LYS A 372 -1.97 -21.69 33.85
N LEU A 373 -2.32 -20.41 33.67
CA LEU A 373 -3.66 -20.02 33.28
C LEU A 373 -3.88 -20.32 31.81
N CYS A 374 -4.73 -21.29 31.53
CA CYS A 374 -5.10 -21.70 30.18
C CYS A 374 -6.60 -21.48 29.95
N TYR A 375 -6.93 -20.89 28.81
CA TYR A 375 -8.30 -20.66 28.39
C TYR A 375 -8.56 -21.29 27.03
N LEU A 376 -9.73 -21.88 26.85
CA LEU A 376 -10.29 -22.23 25.54
C LEU A 376 -11.44 -21.29 25.20
N ILE A 377 -11.45 -20.80 23.97
CA ILE A 377 -12.48 -19.88 23.47
C ILE A 377 -13.55 -20.66 22.72
N ASP A 378 -14.80 -20.24 22.92
CA ASP A 378 -15.98 -20.75 22.23
C ASP A 378 -16.16 -22.26 22.43
N PRO A 379 -16.34 -22.72 23.68
CA PRO A 379 -16.50 -24.15 23.97
C PRO A 379 -17.76 -24.74 23.33
N ASP A 380 -18.79 -23.93 23.12
CA ASP A 380 -20.11 -24.36 22.66
C ASP A 380 -20.07 -24.90 21.22
N HIS A 381 -19.20 -24.34 20.36
CA HIS A 381 -19.02 -24.79 18.97
C HIS A 381 -17.78 -25.69 18.78
N LEU A 382 -17.22 -26.26 19.86
CA LEU A 382 -16.05 -27.13 19.75
C LEU A 382 -16.33 -28.38 18.89
N THR A 383 -17.51 -28.98 19.05
CA THR A 383 -17.90 -30.20 18.33
C THR A 383 -18.03 -29.97 16.82
N GLU A 384 -18.43 -28.78 16.39
CA GLU A 384 -18.54 -28.39 14.98
C GLU A 384 -17.17 -28.23 14.31
N ARG A 385 -16.14 -28.00 15.12
CA ARG A 385 -14.75 -27.75 14.69
C ARG A 385 -13.83 -28.95 14.92
N ASP A 386 -14.36 -30.07 15.41
CA ASP A 386 -13.62 -31.29 15.68
C ASP A 386 -13.70 -32.29 14.51
N TYR A 387 -12.70 -32.24 13.63
CA TYR A 387 -12.54 -33.17 12.50
C TYR A 387 -11.68 -34.39 12.86
N THR A 388 -11.42 -34.63 14.14
CA THR A 388 -10.64 -35.78 14.63
C THR A 388 -11.49 -36.99 14.97
N GLY A 389 -12.82 -36.88 14.81
CA GLY A 389 -13.77 -37.90 15.23
C GLY A 389 -14.06 -37.85 16.73
N GLY A 390 -14.01 -36.66 17.34
CA GLY A 390 -14.32 -36.44 18.75
C GLY A 390 -13.12 -36.54 19.70
N GLU A 391 -11.90 -36.72 19.18
CA GLU A 391 -10.68 -36.84 20.00
C GLU A 391 -10.33 -35.50 20.65
N ALA A 392 -10.39 -34.39 19.90
CA ALA A 392 -10.15 -33.05 20.43
C ALA A 392 -11.17 -32.68 21.51
N SER A 393 -12.46 -32.96 21.27
CA SER A 393 -13.54 -32.73 22.24
C SER A 393 -13.33 -33.51 23.54
N ARG A 394 -12.89 -34.77 23.43
CA ARG A 394 -12.58 -35.61 24.61
C ARG A 394 -11.38 -35.08 25.40
N LEU A 395 -10.33 -34.66 24.70
CA LEU A 395 -9.15 -34.05 25.32
C LEU A 395 -9.52 -32.77 26.08
N VAL A 396 -10.31 -31.89 25.47
CA VAL A 396 -10.78 -30.66 26.12
C VAL A 396 -11.59 -30.98 27.38
N GLY A 397 -12.49 -31.97 27.33
CA GLY A 397 -13.25 -32.40 28.52
C GLY A 397 -12.33 -32.86 29.67
N GLN A 398 -11.29 -33.64 29.36
CA GLN A 398 -10.30 -34.05 30.37
C GLN A 398 -9.47 -32.88 30.90
N LEU A 399 -9.14 -31.91 30.05
CA LEU A 399 -8.40 -30.71 30.46
C LEU A 399 -9.26 -29.78 31.33
N GLN A 400 -10.57 -29.75 31.11
CA GLN A 400 -11.51 -29.00 31.96
C GLN A 400 -11.48 -29.50 33.41
N GLU A 401 -11.47 -30.83 33.62
CA GLU A 401 -11.31 -31.42 34.95
C GLU A 401 -9.95 -31.08 35.60
N LYS A 402 -8.94 -30.77 34.78
CA LYS A 402 -7.60 -30.36 35.19
C LYS A 402 -7.42 -28.84 35.32
N GLY A 403 -8.50 -28.06 35.20
CA GLY A 403 -8.50 -26.62 35.43
C GLY A 403 -8.41 -25.74 34.17
N LEU A 404 -8.66 -26.28 32.98
CA LEU A 404 -8.87 -25.46 31.77
C LEU A 404 -10.12 -24.58 31.94
N LEU A 405 -9.94 -23.28 31.72
CA LEU A 405 -11.02 -22.28 31.81
C LEU A 405 -11.64 -22.02 30.43
N PHE A 406 -12.91 -21.62 30.40
CA PHE A 406 -13.60 -21.33 29.15
C PHE A 406 -14.01 -19.86 29.06
N LEU A 407 -13.91 -19.31 27.85
CA LEU A 407 -14.44 -17.99 27.48
C LEU A 407 -15.38 -18.16 26.28
N PRO A 408 -16.49 -17.43 26.23
CA PRO A 408 -17.46 -17.58 25.14
C PRO A 408 -16.93 -16.99 23.83
N ASP A 409 -16.14 -15.91 23.87
CA ASP A 409 -15.65 -15.23 22.68
C ASP A 409 -14.30 -14.50 22.90
N GLN A 410 -13.75 -13.95 21.81
CA GLN A 410 -12.52 -13.17 21.84
C GLN A 410 -12.63 -11.80 22.55
N LEU A 411 -13.84 -11.24 22.73
CA LEU A 411 -14.01 -9.99 23.50
C LEU A 411 -13.76 -10.24 24.98
N ASP A 412 -14.15 -11.41 25.49
CA ASP A 412 -13.87 -11.81 26.85
C ASP A 412 -12.40 -12.12 27.12
N VAL A 413 -11.62 -12.48 26.08
CA VAL A 413 -10.14 -12.49 26.17
C VAL A 413 -9.61 -11.11 26.53
N LEU A 414 -10.09 -10.06 25.84
CA LEU A 414 -9.63 -8.69 26.07
C LEU A 414 -9.94 -8.23 27.49
N ARG A 415 -11.14 -8.54 28.00
CA ARG A 415 -11.52 -8.24 29.39
C ARG A 415 -10.66 -9.00 30.39
N THR A 416 -10.43 -10.30 30.15
CA THR A 416 -9.61 -11.16 31.00
C THR A 416 -8.17 -10.63 31.09
N VAL A 417 -7.57 -10.30 29.95
CA VAL A 417 -6.21 -9.74 29.87
C VAL A 417 -6.10 -8.40 30.60
N GLN A 418 -7.10 -7.52 30.46
CA GLN A 418 -7.13 -6.25 31.20
C GLN A 418 -7.20 -6.45 32.71
N ASN A 419 -8.00 -7.42 33.18
CA ASN A 419 -8.10 -7.74 34.59
C ASN A 419 -6.78 -8.32 35.11
N LEU A 420 -6.15 -9.25 34.38
CA LEU A 420 -4.85 -9.81 34.72
C LEU A 420 -3.76 -8.73 34.80
N ARG A 421 -3.77 -7.74 33.89
CA ARG A 421 -2.86 -6.59 33.95
C ARG A 421 -3.05 -5.77 35.23
N LYS A 422 -4.29 -5.49 35.64
CA LYS A 422 -4.59 -4.77 36.90
C LYS A 422 -4.07 -5.54 38.13
N VAL A 423 -4.27 -6.85 38.15
CA VAL A 423 -3.78 -7.72 39.23
C VAL A 423 -2.25 -7.72 39.28
N LYS A 424 -1.58 -7.83 38.13
CA LYS A 424 -0.11 -7.78 38.03
C LYS A 424 0.46 -6.43 38.50
N ASN A 425 -0.28 -5.34 38.28
CA ASN A 425 0.09 -3.99 38.70
C ASN A 425 -0.30 -3.66 40.16
N GLY A 426 -0.85 -4.61 40.93
CA GLY A 426 -1.10 -4.46 42.37
C GLY A 426 -2.44 -3.84 42.77
N ASP A 427 -3.38 -3.64 41.84
CA ASP A 427 -4.72 -3.14 42.16
C ASP A 427 -5.58 -4.25 42.79
N LYS A 428 -5.61 -4.32 44.13
CA LYS A 428 -6.37 -5.33 44.92
C LYS A 428 -7.90 -5.20 44.86
N ALA A 429 -8.46 -4.35 44.00
CA ALA A 429 -9.92 -4.16 43.86
C ALA A 429 -10.58 -5.06 42.79
N ALA A 430 -9.82 -5.91 42.08
CA ALA A 430 -10.33 -6.70 40.95
C ALA A 430 -10.78 -8.14 41.30
N LEU A 431 -10.81 -8.51 42.57
CA LEU A 431 -11.37 -9.78 43.06
C LEU A 431 -12.74 -9.51 43.72
N GLY A 432 -13.77 -9.35 42.89
CA GLY A 432 -15.15 -9.14 43.31
C GLY A 432 -16.11 -9.70 42.27
#